data_AF-A0A9N7P214-F1
#
_entry.id   AF-A0A9N7P214-F1
#
_cell.length_a   1.000
_cell.length_b   1.000
_cell.length_c   1.000
_cell.angle_alpha   90.00
_cell.angle_beta   90.00
_cell.angle_gamma   90.00
#
_symmetry.space_group_name_H-M   'P 1'
#
loop_
_entity.id
_entity.type
_entity.pdbx_description
1 polymer ?
#
loop_
_entity_poly.entity_id
_entity_poly.type
_entity_poly.pdbx_seq_one_letter_code
_entity_poly.pdbx_strand_id
1 'polypeptide(L)'
;MAGNGGLPTLGRVKLVDLIPSEGIPSDTYKLSVSTLSQSFAQYSAAIVQFPSKDGALMNSCLDSARLYFHHRPPFPSADTIHPDDSRQWCKTSGYRSDPHLWQETYDFRPGLTTTSDEIEIPPAGLPDLFPILGKASRDVLDAISFYLNLRSSPFTEVLDNVPLRNREISSSVLSPMRGYKDGDWVAPKRPLCAST
;
A
#
# COMPACT_ATOMS: atom_id res chain seq x y z
N MET A 1 -30.89 -28.66 10.11
CA MET A 1 -30.37 -27.53 9.32
C MET A 1 -29.85 -26.49 10.30
N ALA A 2 -28.53 -26.40 10.49
CA ALA A 2 -27.90 -25.38 11.32
C ALA A 2 -27.11 -24.45 10.40
N GLY A 3 -27.58 -23.21 10.26
CA GLY A 3 -26.88 -22.16 9.54
C GLY A 3 -25.65 -21.75 10.34
N ASN A 4 -24.46 -22.10 9.85
CA ASN A 4 -23.23 -21.46 10.29
C ASN A 4 -23.28 -20.00 9.81
N GLY A 5 -23.62 -19.10 10.71
CA GLY A 5 -23.47 -17.64 10.55
C GLY A 5 -22.00 -17.22 10.55
N GLY A 6 -21.20 -17.81 9.65
CA GLY A 6 -19.87 -17.31 9.34
C GLY A 6 -20.03 -15.94 8.71
N LEU A 7 -19.52 -14.90 9.39
CA LEU A 7 -19.37 -13.58 8.81
C LEU A 7 -18.84 -13.70 7.37
N PRO A 8 -19.33 -12.88 6.42
CA PRO A 8 -18.81 -12.88 5.06
C PRO A 8 -17.28 -12.83 5.08
N THR A 9 -16.64 -13.94 4.71
CA THR A 9 -15.18 -14.04 4.78
C THR A 9 -14.59 -13.47 3.50
N LEU A 10 -13.79 -12.41 3.63
CA LEU A 10 -12.97 -11.91 2.53
C LEU A 10 -12.16 -13.07 1.94
N GLY A 11 -12.12 -13.15 0.61
CA GLY A 11 -11.30 -14.11 -0.11
C GLY A 11 -9.84 -13.95 0.29
N ARG A 12 -9.17 -15.07 0.56
CA ARG A 12 -7.76 -15.12 0.96
C ARG A 12 -6.98 -15.90 -0.08
N VAL A 13 -5.96 -15.27 -0.66
CA VAL A 13 -5.10 -15.87 -1.68
C VAL A 13 -3.65 -15.62 -1.35
N LYS A 14 -2.76 -16.53 -1.76
CA LYS A 14 -1.32 -16.29 -1.64
C LYS A 14 -0.83 -15.58 -2.89
N LEU A 15 0.06 -14.61 -2.74
CA LEU A 15 0.61 -13.86 -3.86
C LEU A 15 1.31 -14.80 -4.87
N VAL A 16 2.01 -15.82 -4.38
CA VAL A 16 2.70 -16.82 -5.22
C VAL A 16 1.75 -17.63 -6.10
N ASP A 17 0.49 -17.80 -5.66
CA ASP A 17 -0.52 -18.53 -6.41
C ASP A 17 -1.17 -17.66 -7.50
N LEU A 18 -0.93 -16.34 -7.48
CA LEU A 18 -1.35 -15.39 -8.52
C LEU A 18 -0.30 -15.20 -9.62
N ILE A 19 0.81 -15.95 -9.60
CA ILE A 19 1.85 -15.88 -10.61
C ILE A 19 1.71 -17.10 -11.54
N PRO A 20 1.50 -16.91 -12.85
CA PRO A 20 1.45 -18.03 -13.80
C PRO A 20 2.81 -18.75 -13.85
N SER A 21 2.82 -20.05 -13.57
CA SER A 21 3.98 -20.92 -13.80
C SER A 21 4.07 -21.27 -15.29
N GLU A 22 5.18 -20.95 -15.96
CA GLU A 22 5.48 -21.41 -17.34
C GLU A 22 4.49 -20.95 -18.44
N GLY A 23 3.77 -19.84 -18.21
CA GLY A 23 2.86 -19.25 -19.21
C GLY A 23 1.52 -19.97 -19.41
N ILE A 24 1.30 -21.12 -18.74
CA ILE A 24 0.00 -21.81 -18.72
C ILE A 24 -0.63 -21.62 -17.33
N PRO A 25 -1.88 -21.11 -17.24
CA PRO A 25 -2.55 -20.93 -15.95
C PRO A 25 -2.82 -22.29 -15.30
N SER A 26 -2.13 -22.56 -14.19
CA SER A 26 -2.33 -23.75 -13.36
C SER A 26 -3.71 -23.75 -12.69
N ASP A 27 -4.16 -24.90 -12.18
CA ASP A 27 -5.45 -24.99 -11.48
C ASP A 27 -5.45 -24.15 -10.19
N THR A 28 -4.32 -24.11 -9.49
CA THR A 28 -4.11 -23.25 -8.31
C THR A 28 -4.24 -21.77 -8.66
N TYR A 29 -3.68 -21.36 -9.81
CA TYR A 29 -3.82 -20.00 -10.31
C TYR A 29 -5.29 -19.68 -10.61
N LYS A 30 -5.99 -20.52 -11.37
CA LYS A 30 -7.41 -20.30 -11.72
C LYS A 30 -8.30 -20.21 -10.47
N LEU A 31 -8.08 -21.09 -9.48
CA LEU A 31 -8.82 -21.06 -8.21
C LEU A 31 -8.55 -19.76 -7.43
N SER A 32 -7.29 -19.32 -7.37
CA SER A 32 -6.90 -18.10 -6.67
C SER A 32 -7.48 -16.86 -7.36
N VAL A 33 -7.40 -16.78 -8.68
CA VAL A 33 -8.00 -15.68 -9.45
C VAL A 33 -9.52 -15.65 -9.28
N SER A 34 -10.20 -16.80 -9.31
CA SER A 34 -11.65 -16.87 -9.08
C SER A 34 -12.02 -16.40 -7.67
N THR A 35 -11.30 -16.84 -6.64
CA THR A 35 -11.51 -16.43 -5.25
C THR A 35 -11.30 -14.93 -5.06
N LEU A 36 -10.21 -14.40 -5.63
CA LEU A 36 -9.87 -12.99 -5.59
C LEU A 36 -10.97 -12.14 -6.24
N SER A 37 -11.39 -12.52 -7.45
CA SER A 37 -12.38 -11.79 -8.25
C SER A 37 -13.76 -11.82 -7.60
N GLN A 38 -14.16 -12.97 -7.05
CA GLN A 38 -15.40 -13.09 -6.28
C GLN A 38 -15.38 -12.18 -5.04
N SER A 39 -14.26 -12.14 -4.32
CA SER A 39 -14.10 -11.27 -3.15
C SER A 39 -14.21 -9.79 -3.50
N PHE A 40 -13.62 -9.36 -4.63
CA PHE A 40 -13.79 -8.00 -5.11
C PHE A 40 -15.23 -7.69 -5.54
N ALA A 41 -15.91 -8.62 -6.22
CA ALA A 41 -17.29 -8.44 -6.64
C ALA A 41 -18.27 -8.34 -5.45
N GLN A 42 -18.00 -9.07 -4.37
CA GLN A 42 -18.88 -9.11 -3.19
C GLN A 42 -18.56 -8.04 -2.14
N TYR A 43 -17.27 -7.75 -1.93
CA TYR A 43 -16.82 -6.95 -0.78
C TYR A 43 -15.90 -5.78 -1.15
N SER A 44 -15.55 -5.63 -2.44
CA SER A 44 -14.56 -4.65 -2.91
C SER A 44 -13.22 -4.72 -2.17
N ALA A 45 -12.91 -5.88 -1.60
CA ALA A 45 -11.71 -6.13 -0.82
C ALA A 45 -11.32 -7.61 -0.89
N ALA A 46 -10.05 -7.91 -0.71
CA ALA A 46 -9.50 -9.26 -0.61
C ALA A 46 -8.24 -9.26 0.26
N ILE A 47 -7.83 -10.43 0.74
CA ILE A 47 -6.62 -10.61 1.53
C ILE A 47 -5.57 -11.33 0.69
N VAL A 48 -4.47 -10.63 0.40
CA VAL A 48 -3.31 -11.19 -0.31
C VAL A 48 -2.21 -11.51 0.69
N GLN A 49 -1.83 -12.77 0.76
CA GLN A 49 -0.78 -13.25 1.65
C GLN A 49 0.58 -13.22 0.95
N PHE A 50 1.51 -12.44 1.52
CA PHE A 50 2.89 -12.36 1.05
C PHE A 50 3.72 -13.56 1.54
N PRO A 51 4.78 -13.94 0.81
CA PRO A 51 5.78 -14.89 1.29
C PRO A 51 6.42 -14.46 2.60
N SER A 52 6.83 -15.41 3.45
CA SER A 52 7.45 -15.11 4.75
C SER A 52 8.70 -14.23 4.65
N LYS A 53 9.46 -14.33 3.56
CA LYS A 53 10.64 -13.50 3.28
C LYS A 53 10.26 -12.01 3.22
N ASP A 54 9.20 -11.68 2.50
CA ASP A 54 8.72 -10.30 2.36
C ASP A 54 8.03 -9.83 3.64
N GLY A 55 7.37 -10.75 4.36
CA GLY A 55 6.73 -10.47 5.65
C GLY A 55 7.69 -9.91 6.70
N ALA A 56 8.93 -10.39 6.78
CA ALA A 56 9.92 -9.84 7.72
C ALA A 56 10.27 -8.37 7.42
N LEU A 57 10.44 -8.03 6.13
CA LEU A 57 10.68 -6.66 5.70
C LEU A 57 9.47 -5.76 5.97
N MET A 58 8.26 -6.24 5.68
CA MET A 58 7.02 -5.49 5.97
C MET A 58 6.89 -5.18 7.46
N ASN A 59 7.13 -6.16 8.34
CA ASN A 59 7.09 -5.94 9.79
C ASN A 59 8.15 -4.93 10.24
N SER A 60 9.39 -5.06 9.75
CA SER A 60 10.46 -4.09 10.03
C SER A 60 10.09 -2.66 9.58
N CYS A 61 9.46 -2.51 8.42
CA CYS A 61 8.98 -1.21 7.93
C CYS A 61 7.82 -0.66 8.77
N LEU A 62 6.95 -1.51 9.30
CA LEU A 62 5.87 -1.07 10.19
C LEU A 62 6.43 -0.64 11.55
N ASP A 63 7.42 -1.36 12.08
CA ASP A 63 8.09 -1.00 13.33
C ASP A 63 8.87 0.31 13.17
N SER A 64 9.56 0.51 12.04
CA SER A 64 10.26 1.76 11.73
C SER A 64 9.30 2.93 11.59
N ALA A 65 8.16 2.75 10.90
CA ALA A 65 7.12 3.77 10.79
C ALA A 65 6.52 4.10 12.16
N ARG A 66 6.27 3.09 12.99
CA ARG A 66 5.81 3.30 14.37
C ARG A 66 6.80 4.14 15.17
N LEU A 67 8.07 3.80 15.13
CA LEU A 67 9.12 4.58 15.80
C LEU A 67 9.17 6.01 15.26
N TYR A 68 9.12 6.19 13.94
CA TYR A 68 9.11 7.50 13.31
C TYR A 68 8.01 8.42 13.87
N PHE A 69 6.76 7.94 13.99
CA PHE A 69 5.67 8.73 14.57
C PHE A 69 5.80 8.91 16.09
N HIS A 70 6.45 8.00 16.81
CA HIS A 70 6.68 8.16 18.25
C HIS A 70 7.70 9.25 18.60
N HIS A 71 8.68 9.50 17.73
CA HIS A 71 9.71 10.53 17.96
C HIS A 71 9.21 11.94 17.63
N ARG A 72 8.03 12.07 17.00
CA ARG A 72 7.43 13.35 16.67
C ARG A 72 6.73 13.97 17.89
N PRO A 73 6.67 15.31 18.00
CA PRO A 73 5.98 16.00 19.08
C PRO A 73 4.52 15.52 19.22
N PRO A 74 3.96 15.52 20.44
CA PRO A 74 2.59 15.08 20.66
C PRO A 74 1.59 15.95 19.88
N PHE A 75 0.73 15.28 19.11
CA PHE A 75 -0.36 15.87 18.34
C PHE A 75 -1.67 15.89 19.16
N PRO A 76 -2.55 16.91 19.00
CA PRO A 76 -2.34 18.15 18.24
C PRO A 76 -1.43 19.11 19.01
N SER A 77 -0.37 19.60 18.36
CA SER A 77 0.39 20.73 18.88
C SER A 77 -0.42 22.02 18.71
N ALA A 78 -0.42 22.88 19.72
CA ALA A 78 -1.22 24.11 19.77
C ALA A 78 -0.96 25.08 18.60
N ASP A 79 0.15 24.92 17.88
CA ASP A 79 0.58 25.78 16.77
C ASP A 79 0.19 25.23 15.38
N THR A 80 -0.42 24.04 15.28
CA THR A 80 -0.72 23.39 13.98
C THR A 80 -2.11 23.73 13.44
N ILE A 81 -2.45 25.02 13.44
CA ILE A 81 -3.51 25.53 12.57
C ILE A 81 -2.81 26.33 11.48
N HIS A 82 -2.11 25.64 10.56
CA HIS A 82 -1.82 26.20 9.26
C HIS A 82 -2.89 25.69 8.29
N PRO A 83 -3.94 26.48 7.99
CA PRO A 83 -5.06 26.03 7.18
C PRO A 83 -4.75 26.04 5.68
N ASP A 84 -3.48 26.19 5.28
CA ASP A 84 -3.14 26.42 3.88
C ASP A 84 -1.74 25.93 3.53
N ASP A 85 -1.64 24.65 3.17
CA ASP A 85 -0.60 24.19 2.22
C ASP A 85 -1.19 23.15 1.26
N SER A 86 -2.43 23.42 0.87
CA SER A 86 -3.33 22.53 0.14
C SER A 86 -2.92 22.21 -1.32
N ARG A 87 -1.68 22.48 -1.76
CA ARG A 87 -1.37 22.49 -3.22
C ARG A 87 -0.02 21.95 -3.68
N GLN A 88 0.73 21.19 -2.87
CA GLN A 88 1.99 20.59 -3.33
C GLN A 88 2.00 19.05 -3.35
N TRP A 89 0.86 18.40 -3.64
CA TRP A 89 0.79 16.96 -3.98
C TRP A 89 1.89 16.52 -4.97
N CYS A 90 2.30 17.45 -5.85
CA CYS A 90 3.31 17.24 -6.88
C CYS A 90 4.76 17.35 -6.40
N LYS A 91 5.03 17.69 -5.14
CA LYS A 91 6.38 17.82 -4.60
C LYS A 91 6.52 16.96 -3.35
N THR A 92 7.25 15.86 -3.57
CA THR A 92 8.21 15.28 -2.63
C THR A 92 7.65 14.64 -1.37
N SER A 93 8.14 13.44 -1.07
CA SER A 93 7.81 12.70 0.15
C SER A 93 7.82 13.60 1.39
N GLY A 94 6.91 13.38 2.34
CA GLY A 94 6.87 14.20 3.54
C GLY A 94 5.77 13.83 4.53
N TYR A 95 5.88 14.39 5.73
CA TYR A 95 4.88 14.21 6.77
C TYR A 95 3.65 15.11 6.58
N ARG A 96 2.48 14.57 6.90
CA ARG A 96 1.20 15.26 6.98
C ARG A 96 0.46 14.84 8.24
N SER A 97 -0.17 15.79 8.91
CA SER A 97 -1.15 15.52 9.97
C SER A 97 -2.51 16.03 9.56
N ASP A 98 -3.55 15.28 9.92
CA ASP A 98 -4.95 15.66 9.73
C ASP A 98 -5.64 15.69 11.11
N PRO A 99 -5.84 16.89 11.68
CA PRO A 99 -6.51 17.05 12.97
C PRO A 99 -7.95 16.59 12.98
N HIS A 100 -8.65 16.64 11.84
CA HIS A 100 -10.04 16.23 11.76
C HIS A 100 -10.17 14.71 11.79
N LEU A 101 -9.20 14.01 11.19
CA LEU A 101 -9.14 12.55 11.17
C LEU A 101 -8.34 11.94 12.33
N TRP A 102 -7.73 12.78 13.18
CA TRP A 102 -6.79 12.35 14.23
C TRP A 102 -5.74 11.38 13.68
N GLN A 103 -5.18 11.76 12.53
CA GLN A 103 -4.36 10.88 11.72
C GLN A 103 -3.05 11.57 11.35
N GLU A 104 -1.95 10.87 11.56
CA GLU A 104 -0.63 11.22 11.07
C GLU A 104 -0.32 10.33 9.85
N THR A 105 0.32 10.89 8.84
CA THR A 105 0.69 10.20 7.60
C THR A 105 2.07 10.66 7.16
N TYR A 106 2.87 9.76 6.61
CA TYR A 106 4.05 10.14 5.85
C TYR A 106 3.88 9.63 4.44
N ASP A 107 3.89 10.52 3.45
CA ASP A 107 3.78 10.15 2.04
C ASP A 107 5.17 9.87 1.49
N PHE A 108 5.45 8.65 1.05
CA PHE A 108 6.71 8.29 0.39
C PHE A 108 6.51 8.11 -1.11
N ARG A 109 7.25 8.88 -1.90
CA ARG A 109 7.22 8.87 -3.36
C ARG A 109 8.65 8.70 -3.89
N PRO A 110 9.00 7.53 -4.44
CA PRO A 110 10.33 7.31 -5.03
C PRO A 110 10.59 8.26 -6.22
N GLY A 111 11.87 8.54 -6.48
CA GLY A 111 12.30 9.41 -7.58
C GLY A 111 13.04 10.65 -7.10
N LEU A 112 13.42 11.52 -8.02
CA LEU A 112 14.21 12.71 -7.68
C LEU A 112 13.31 13.79 -7.06
N THR A 113 13.31 13.87 -5.73
CA THR A 113 12.69 14.98 -5.00
C THR A 113 13.59 16.21 -5.10
N THR A 114 13.27 17.14 -6.00
CA THR A 114 14.00 18.41 -6.10
C THR A 114 13.59 19.33 -4.94
N THR A 115 14.58 19.64 -4.09
CA THR A 115 14.71 20.85 -3.26
C THR A 115 13.66 21.14 -2.15
N SER A 116 14.06 20.86 -0.91
CA SER A 116 13.84 21.74 0.25
C SER A 116 15.00 21.54 1.22
N ASP A 117 15.48 22.62 1.85
CA ASP A 117 16.70 22.67 2.68
C ASP A 117 16.63 21.85 3.98
N GLU A 118 15.50 21.21 4.27
CA GLU A 118 15.33 20.22 5.32
C GLU A 118 15.17 18.83 4.70
N ILE A 119 16.22 18.01 4.81
CA ILE A 119 16.18 16.60 4.42
C ILE A 119 15.34 15.87 5.47
N GLU A 120 14.03 15.80 5.27
CA GLU A 120 13.19 14.93 6.08
C GLU A 120 13.50 13.46 5.75
N ILE A 121 14.01 12.72 6.73
CA ILE A 121 14.40 11.33 6.53
C ILE A 121 13.15 10.44 6.63
N PRO A 122 12.82 9.66 5.58
CA PRO A 122 11.67 8.76 5.62
C PRO A 122 11.85 7.64 6.65
N PRO A 123 10.75 7.03 7.13
CA PRO A 123 10.82 5.76 7.84
C PRO A 123 11.66 4.72 7.09
N ALA A 124 12.50 3.99 7.82
CA ALA A 124 13.41 3.02 7.23
C ALA A 124 12.66 1.89 6.50
N GLY A 125 13.19 1.45 5.36
CA GLY A 125 12.67 0.32 4.58
C GLY A 125 11.56 0.65 3.58
N LEU A 126 11.01 1.88 3.59
CA LEU A 126 10.04 2.31 2.55
C LEU A 126 10.60 2.20 1.11
N PRO A 127 11.87 2.53 0.82
CA PRO A 127 12.45 2.34 -0.52
C PRO A 127 12.49 0.88 -0.97
N ASP A 128 12.66 -0.06 -0.05
CA ASP A 128 12.71 -1.50 -0.34
C ASP A 128 11.30 -2.11 -0.41
N LEU A 129 10.37 -1.59 0.38
CA LEU A 129 8.99 -2.07 0.42
C LEU A 129 8.18 -1.63 -0.80
N PHE A 130 8.42 -0.41 -1.30
CA PHE A 130 7.74 0.13 -2.46
C PHE A 130 7.76 -0.81 -3.69
N PRO A 131 8.93 -1.30 -4.18
CA PRO A 131 8.96 -2.20 -5.33
C PRO A 131 8.26 -3.53 -5.07
N ILE A 132 8.27 -4.04 -3.84
CA ILE A 132 7.60 -5.30 -3.49
C ILE A 132 6.07 -5.15 -3.59
N LEU A 133 5.53 -4.05 -3.06
CA LEU A 133 4.10 -3.74 -3.18
C LEU A 133 3.71 -3.42 -4.63
N GLY A 134 4.59 -2.73 -5.37
CA GLY A 134 4.41 -2.49 -6.80
C GLY A 134 4.34 -3.78 -7.60
N LYS A 135 5.24 -4.74 -7.34
CA LYS A 135 5.20 -6.07 -7.97
C LYS A 135 3.91 -6.81 -7.61
N ALA A 136 3.54 -6.85 -6.34
CA ALA A 136 2.32 -7.53 -5.92
C ALA A 136 1.06 -6.94 -6.57
N SER A 137 1.03 -5.61 -6.74
CA SER A 137 -0.05 -4.91 -7.43
C SER A 137 -0.12 -5.31 -8.91
N ARG A 138 1.02 -5.45 -9.59
CA ARG A 138 1.09 -5.96 -10.97
C ARG A 138 0.57 -7.38 -11.06
N ASP A 139 1.01 -8.28 -10.18
CA ASP A 139 0.56 -9.68 -10.16
C ASP A 139 -0.97 -9.76 -9.97
N VAL A 140 -1.55 -8.90 -9.11
CA VAL A 140 -3.01 -8.79 -8.90
C VAL A 140 -3.72 -8.23 -10.15
N LEU A 141 -3.20 -7.18 -10.77
CA LEU A 141 -3.79 -6.59 -11.97
C LEU A 141 -3.76 -7.56 -13.15
N ASP A 142 -2.69 -8.34 -13.29
CA ASP A 142 -2.58 -9.39 -14.31
C ASP A 142 -3.60 -10.52 -14.05
N ALA A 143 -3.78 -10.93 -12.79
CA ALA A 143 -4.83 -11.89 -12.40
C ALA A 143 -6.25 -11.38 -12.74
N ILE A 144 -6.55 -10.11 -12.49
CA ILE A 144 -7.85 -9.52 -12.86
C ILE A 144 -8.00 -9.39 -14.37
N SER A 145 -6.93 -9.06 -15.09
CA SER A 145 -6.93 -9.03 -16.55
C SER A 145 -7.28 -10.40 -17.14
N PHE A 146 -6.71 -11.46 -16.57
CA PHE A 146 -7.04 -12.83 -16.93
C PHE A 146 -8.51 -13.16 -16.64
N TYR A 147 -9.02 -12.82 -15.45
CA TYR A 147 -10.43 -13.08 -15.08
C TYR A 147 -11.41 -12.40 -16.03
N LEU A 148 -11.11 -11.16 -16.44
CA LEU A 148 -11.93 -10.35 -17.32
C LEU A 148 -11.74 -10.70 -18.81
N ASN A 149 -10.89 -11.68 -19.15
CA ASN A 149 -10.50 -12.03 -20.52
C ASN A 149 -9.99 -10.82 -21.34
N LEU A 150 -9.26 -9.92 -20.69
CA LEU A 150 -8.63 -8.79 -21.36
C LEU A 150 -7.40 -9.24 -22.15
N ARG A 151 -6.99 -8.43 -23.14
CA ARG A 151 -5.70 -8.61 -23.83
C ARG A 151 -4.56 -8.56 -22.82
N SER A 152 -3.44 -9.22 -23.14
CA SER A 152 -2.30 -9.30 -22.22
C SER A 152 -1.87 -7.92 -21.72
N SER A 153 -1.80 -7.77 -20.41
CA SER A 153 -1.16 -6.65 -19.70
C SER A 153 -1.80 -5.25 -19.87
N PRO A 154 -3.14 -5.10 -19.77
CA PRO A 154 -3.84 -3.84 -20.04
C PRO A 154 -3.54 -2.76 -18.99
N PHE A 155 -3.01 -3.13 -17.83
CA PHE A 155 -2.68 -2.22 -16.73
C PHE A 155 -1.18 -1.95 -16.60
N THR A 156 -0.37 -2.29 -17.59
CA THR A 156 1.09 -2.10 -17.55
C THR A 156 1.51 -0.64 -17.38
N GLU A 157 0.73 0.29 -17.93
CA GLU A 157 0.96 1.73 -17.84
C GLU A 157 0.34 2.36 -16.58
N VAL A 158 -0.47 1.62 -15.81
CA VAL A 158 -1.13 2.14 -14.60
C VAL A 158 -0.16 2.25 -13.43
N LEU A 159 0.82 1.34 -13.35
CA LEU A 159 1.81 1.33 -12.27
C LEU A 159 3.16 1.80 -12.78
N ASP A 160 3.86 2.62 -11.99
CA ASP A 160 5.21 3.07 -12.32
C ASP A 160 6.17 1.89 -12.46
N ASN A 161 7.05 1.96 -13.47
CA ASN A 161 8.12 0.99 -13.62
C ASN A 161 9.21 1.26 -12.58
N VAL A 162 9.67 0.23 -11.89
CA VAL A 162 10.81 0.32 -10.97
C VAL A 162 11.97 -0.49 -11.56
N PRO A 163 13.17 0.10 -11.72
CA PRO A 163 13.54 1.47 -11.37
C PRO A 163 12.87 2.52 -12.29
N LEU A 164 12.52 3.66 -11.70
CA LEU A 164 12.00 4.83 -12.42
C LEU A 164 13.04 5.32 -13.43
N ARG A 165 12.62 5.94 -14.56
CA ARG A 165 13.58 6.51 -15.50
C ARG A 165 14.23 7.75 -14.88
N ASN A 166 15.39 8.13 -15.44
CA ASN A 166 16.21 9.19 -14.86
C ASN A 166 15.43 10.51 -14.72
N ARG A 167 15.42 11.08 -13.51
CA ARG A 167 14.69 12.30 -13.10
C ARG A 167 13.15 12.19 -13.07
N GLU A 168 12.58 10.99 -13.18
CA GLU A 168 11.14 10.80 -12.96
C GLU A 168 10.83 10.71 -11.47
N ILE A 169 9.61 11.12 -11.12
CA ILE A 169 9.00 10.94 -9.81
C ILE A 169 7.88 9.91 -9.99
N SER A 170 7.82 8.91 -9.11
CA SER A 170 6.75 7.90 -9.13
C SER A 170 5.39 8.59 -9.09
N SER A 171 4.44 8.20 -9.93
CA SER A 171 3.01 8.55 -9.78
C SER A 171 2.39 7.96 -8.51
N SER A 172 2.85 6.77 -8.12
CA SER A 172 2.39 6.04 -6.94
C SER A 172 3.02 6.54 -5.64
N VAL A 173 2.23 6.56 -4.57
CA VAL A 173 2.67 6.95 -3.22
C VAL A 173 2.49 5.80 -2.25
N LEU A 174 3.47 5.57 -1.39
CA LEU A 174 3.39 4.66 -0.26
C LEU A 174 3.24 5.45 1.04
N SER A 175 2.10 5.29 1.73
CA SER A 175 1.79 6.11 2.90
C SER A 175 1.64 5.27 4.17
N PRO A 176 2.67 5.14 5.03
CA PRO A 176 2.46 4.74 6.42
C PRO A 176 1.61 5.78 7.16
N MET A 177 0.68 5.30 7.97
CA MET A 177 -0.31 6.14 8.66
C MET A 177 -0.43 5.71 10.13
N ARG A 178 -0.65 6.64 11.05
CA ARG A 178 -0.98 6.34 12.45
C ARG A 178 -2.27 7.05 12.80
N GLY A 179 -3.25 6.32 13.33
CA GLY A 179 -4.55 6.89 13.70
C GLY A 179 -4.79 6.83 15.20
N TYR A 180 -5.61 7.72 15.71
CA TYR A 180 -6.09 7.66 17.09
C TYR A 180 -7.37 6.82 17.17
N LYS A 181 -7.42 5.84 18.09
CA LYS A 181 -8.63 5.07 18.38
C LYS A 181 -8.71 4.75 19.88
N ASP A 182 -9.91 4.92 20.45
CA ASP A 182 -10.24 4.49 21.82
C ASP A 182 -9.29 5.00 22.90
N GLY A 183 -8.83 6.25 22.78
CA GLY A 183 -7.95 6.86 23.78
C GLY A 183 -6.45 6.59 23.54
N ASP A 184 -6.09 5.75 22.56
CA ASP A 184 -4.71 5.36 22.27
C ASP A 184 -4.32 5.58 20.79
N TRP A 185 -3.04 5.77 20.57
CA TRP A 185 -2.48 5.91 19.23
C TRP A 185 -2.24 4.52 18.62
N VAL A 186 -3.11 4.14 17.69
CA VAL A 186 -3.11 2.81 17.08
C VAL A 186 -2.34 2.82 15.76
N ALA A 187 -1.33 1.95 15.67
CA ALA A 187 -0.67 1.63 14.41
C ALA A 187 -1.71 1.15 13.37
N PRO A 188 -1.52 1.40 12.07
CA PRO A 188 -2.54 1.11 11.08
C PRO A 188 -2.76 -0.41 11.04
N LYS A 189 -3.96 -0.86 11.45
CA LYS A 189 -4.41 -2.25 11.20
C LYS A 189 -4.80 -2.47 9.72
N ARG A 190 -4.75 -1.42 8.90
CA ARG A 190 -5.06 -1.46 7.47
C ARG A 190 -3.75 -1.50 6.66
N PRO A 191 -3.73 -2.21 5.52
CA PRO A 191 -2.55 -2.23 4.66
C PRO A 191 -2.18 -0.81 4.24
N LEU A 192 -0.88 -0.57 4.08
CA LEU A 192 -0.33 0.62 3.45
C LEU A 192 -1.14 0.96 2.19
N CYS A 193 -1.74 2.15 2.16
CA CYS A 193 -2.48 2.58 0.98
C CYS A 193 -1.46 3.02 -0.07
N ALA A 194 -1.39 2.27 -1.18
CA ALA A 194 -0.78 2.73 -2.40
C ALA A 194 -1.86 3.47 -3.20
N SER A 195 -1.69 4.77 -3.44
CA SER A 195 -2.56 5.55 -4.32
C SER A 195 -1.80 5.87 -5.60
N THR A 196 -2.42 5.58 -6.75
CA THR A 196 -1.98 6.00 -8.09
C THR A 196 -2.60 7.34 -8.43
#